data_AF-A0A7X6P1C2-F1
#
_entry.id   AF-A0A7X6P1C2-F1
#
_cell.length_a   1.000
_cell.length_b   1.000
_cell.length_c   1.000
_cell.angle_alpha   90.00
_cell.angle_beta   90.00
_cell.angle_gamma   90.00
#
_symmetry.space_group_name_H-M   'P 1'
#
loop_
_entity.id
_entity.type
_entity.pdbx_description
1 polymer ?
#
loop_
_entity_poly.entity_id
_entity_poly.type
_entity_poly.pdbx_seq_one_letter_code
_entity_poly.pdbx_strand_id
1 'polypeptide(L)'
;MQDDLDNLAAVASIAGTASVIDLAAYENDAEGQPASVAVLTAEADVALAHQDLLDERDEAIGELLATVGRRIRRVVADQENEVLDLIRRNRKAKTAEQILPSLAEQHETYRSAVGTDLAAVIAAGVEFAQVGWHNAAPSAKRLDASLDAVLDRVDTALIEPLIAKLSRVIANTDDTSLDRIELVDAVRRGYREFKGDRLGEVAGDLVTFAYSSGVLAAAKPGQSTCWIVDHSGRPCPDGEDNSLAGPVVVGEEFPTGDVCPPVHSGCRCLLVPADR
;
A
#
# COMPACT_ATOMS: atom_id res chain seq x y z
N MET A 1 22.98 49.63 34.72
CA MET A 1 24.14 48.80 34.37
C MET A 1 23.64 47.66 33.46
N GLN A 2 23.23 47.89 32.20
CA GLN A 2 23.52 49.01 31.27
C GLN A 2 25.02 49.18 31.02
N ASP A 3 25.37 49.49 29.77
CA ASP A 3 26.73 49.40 29.21
C ASP A 3 27.07 47.89 29.00
N ASP A 4 27.32 47.37 27.80
CA ASP A 4 27.97 47.96 26.62
C ASP A 4 27.04 48.23 25.42
N LEU A 5 26.53 49.46 25.35
CA LEU A 5 26.12 50.10 24.09
C LEU A 5 27.06 51.30 23.90
N ASP A 6 28.19 51.11 23.23
CA ASP A 6 28.96 52.21 22.60
C ASP A 6 30.12 51.66 21.75
N ASN A 7 29.91 51.57 20.43
CA ASN A 7 31.00 51.66 19.46
C ASN A 7 30.47 52.24 18.13
N LEU A 8 30.38 53.57 18.10
CA LEU A 8 30.04 54.37 16.94
C LEU A 8 30.98 55.59 16.84
N ALA A 9 31.21 56.04 15.60
CA ALA A 9 32.09 57.15 15.19
C ALA A 9 33.61 56.88 15.31
N ALA A 10 34.47 57.18 14.32
CA ALA A 10 34.33 57.73 12.96
C ALA A 10 35.52 57.20 12.10
N VAL A 11 35.76 57.45 10.80
CA VAL A 11 35.33 58.40 9.73
C VAL A 11 35.53 57.66 8.37
N ALA A 12 35.09 58.04 7.17
CA ALA A 12 34.35 59.20 6.62
C ALA A 12 33.54 58.72 5.37
N SER A 13 32.32 59.19 5.12
CA SER A 13 31.96 60.35 4.27
C SER A 13 32.52 60.38 2.83
N ILE A 14 31.73 59.92 1.85
CA ILE A 14 31.54 60.58 0.54
C ILE A 14 30.03 60.64 0.27
N ALA A 15 29.56 61.71 -0.38
CA ALA A 15 28.16 62.16 -0.39
C ALA A 15 27.41 61.88 -1.72
N GLY A 16 26.08 61.86 -1.62
CA GLY A 16 25.13 61.98 -2.74
C GLY A 16 24.86 60.67 -3.51
N THR A 17 23.65 60.37 -3.96
CA THR A 17 22.39 61.15 -3.98
C THR A 17 21.18 60.24 -3.69
N ALA A 18 20.12 60.81 -3.10
CA ALA A 18 18.87 60.08 -2.93
C ALA A 18 18.12 60.04 -4.27
N SER A 19 17.95 58.85 -4.84
CA SER A 19 16.96 58.60 -5.89
C SER A 19 15.67 58.12 -5.22
N VAL A 20 14.62 58.92 -5.31
CA VAL A 20 13.26 58.47 -4.97
C VAL A 20 12.82 57.54 -6.10
N ILE A 21 12.64 56.26 -5.80
CA ILE A 21 12.06 55.32 -6.76
C ILE A 21 10.57 55.66 -6.86
N ASP A 22 10.20 56.26 -7.99
CA ASP A 22 8.83 56.66 -8.28
C ASP A 22 7.96 55.42 -8.48
N LEU A 23 6.92 55.28 -7.65
CA LEU A 23 6.05 54.10 -7.61
C LEU A 23 4.87 54.24 -8.60
N ALA A 24 5.16 54.72 -9.80
CA ALA A 24 4.15 55.12 -10.80
C ALA A 24 4.56 54.89 -12.26
N ALA A 25 5.43 53.90 -12.54
CA ALA A 25 5.69 53.43 -13.90
C ALA A 25 6.16 51.97 -13.92
N TYR A 26 5.20 51.04 -13.90
CA TYR A 26 5.41 49.68 -14.44
C TYR A 26 4.23 49.34 -15.37
N GLU A 27 4.14 50.11 -16.46
CA GLU A 27 3.29 49.78 -17.59
C GLU A 27 3.89 48.54 -18.30
N ASN A 28 3.21 47.40 -18.18
CA ASN A 28 3.16 46.31 -19.17
C ASN A 28 4.40 46.07 -20.07
N ASP A 29 5.49 45.54 -19.51
CA ASP A 29 6.43 44.69 -20.27
C ASP A 29 5.98 43.22 -20.21
N ALA A 30 4.81 42.95 -20.77
CA ALA A 30 4.13 41.66 -20.74
C ALA A 30 4.43 40.78 -21.97
N GLU A 31 5.70 40.63 -22.35
CA GLU A 31 6.11 39.83 -23.53
C GLU A 31 7.07 38.66 -23.23
N GLY A 32 7.37 38.36 -21.96
CA GLY A 32 8.24 37.24 -21.56
C GLY A 32 7.55 36.06 -20.86
N GLN A 33 6.29 36.18 -20.43
CA GLN A 33 5.71 35.36 -19.36
C GLN A 33 4.48 34.46 -19.67
N PRO A 34 4.13 34.06 -20.92
CA PRO A 34 2.98 33.18 -21.13
C PRO A 34 3.31 31.68 -20.90
N ALA A 35 4.49 31.22 -21.32
CA ALA A 35 4.79 29.79 -21.42
C ALA A 35 5.03 29.11 -20.05
N SER A 36 5.81 29.74 -19.16
CA SER A 36 6.13 29.16 -17.85
C SER A 36 4.90 29.07 -16.93
N VAL A 37 4.02 30.07 -16.96
CA VAL A 37 2.78 30.07 -16.18
C VAL A 37 1.82 29.01 -16.72
N ALA A 38 1.67 28.89 -18.05
CA ALA A 38 0.78 27.88 -18.66
C ALA A 38 1.23 26.44 -18.39
N VAL A 39 2.54 26.17 -18.36
CA VAL A 39 3.09 24.86 -17.98
C VAL A 39 2.79 24.54 -16.51
N LEU A 40 3.06 25.48 -15.59
CA LEU A 40 2.79 25.30 -14.16
C LEU A 40 1.30 25.08 -13.86
N THR A 41 0.39 25.73 -14.60
CA THR A 41 -1.05 25.47 -14.46
C THR A 41 -1.42 24.08 -14.99
N ALA A 42 -0.88 23.65 -16.13
CA ALA A 42 -1.19 22.32 -16.69
C ALA A 42 -0.64 21.18 -15.80
N GLU A 43 0.54 21.34 -15.21
CA GLU A 43 1.10 20.40 -14.23
C GLU A 43 0.24 20.32 -12.96
N ALA A 44 -0.28 21.47 -12.48
CA ALA A 44 -1.19 21.51 -11.34
C ALA A 44 -2.56 20.87 -11.65
N ASP A 45 -3.10 21.08 -12.84
CA ASP A 45 -4.36 20.47 -13.28
C ASP A 45 -4.25 18.93 -13.38
N VAL A 46 -3.13 18.42 -13.91
CA VAL A 46 -2.84 16.96 -13.95
C VAL A 46 -2.65 16.40 -12.54
N ALA A 47 -1.94 17.10 -11.66
CA ALA A 47 -1.76 16.66 -10.27
C ALA A 47 -3.08 16.59 -9.51
N LEU A 48 -4.00 17.53 -9.75
CA LEU A 48 -5.35 17.52 -9.18
C LEU A 48 -6.17 16.34 -9.72
N ALA A 49 -6.18 16.12 -11.03
CA ALA A 49 -6.87 14.98 -11.64
C ALA A 49 -6.33 13.64 -11.13
N HIS A 50 -5.00 13.51 -10.94
CA HIS A 50 -4.42 12.33 -10.31
C HIS A 50 -4.87 12.14 -8.85
N GLN A 51 -5.02 13.22 -8.08
CA GLN A 51 -5.52 13.14 -6.71
C GLN A 51 -7.00 12.71 -6.66
N ASP A 52 -7.85 13.27 -7.53
CA ASP A 52 -9.26 12.88 -7.61
C ASP A 52 -9.43 11.37 -7.88
N LEU A 53 -8.54 10.78 -8.69
CA LEU A 53 -8.52 9.34 -9.00
C LEU A 53 -8.01 8.47 -7.83
N LEU A 54 -7.07 8.99 -7.03
CA LEU A 54 -6.63 8.34 -5.79
C LEU A 54 -7.73 8.37 -4.72
N ASP A 55 -8.46 9.48 -4.63
CA ASP A 55 -9.59 9.66 -3.72
C ASP A 55 -10.78 8.76 -4.11
N GLU A 56 -11.11 8.65 -5.42
CA GLU A 56 -12.12 7.72 -5.95
C GLU A 56 -11.81 6.26 -5.56
N ARG A 57 -10.54 5.85 -5.71
CA ARG A 57 -10.09 4.52 -5.25
C ARG A 57 -10.27 4.36 -3.75
N ASP A 58 -9.83 5.32 -2.96
CA ASP A 58 -9.84 5.24 -1.50
C ASP A 58 -11.27 5.18 -0.93
N GLU A 59 -12.22 5.91 -1.53
CA GLU A 59 -13.64 5.78 -1.23
C GLU A 59 -14.15 4.36 -1.56
N ALA A 60 -13.81 3.84 -2.75
CA ALA A 60 -14.26 2.53 -3.21
C ALA A 60 -13.74 1.35 -2.34
N ILE A 61 -12.53 1.45 -1.76
CA ILE A 61 -11.90 0.35 -1.01
C ILE A 61 -11.88 0.52 0.51
N GLY A 62 -12.19 1.70 1.07
CA GLY A 62 -11.99 1.99 2.51
C GLY A 62 -12.73 1.05 3.47
N GLU A 63 -14.03 0.85 3.26
CA GLU A 63 -14.87 -0.10 4.02
C GLU A 63 -14.41 -1.56 3.86
N LEU A 64 -13.99 -1.93 2.64
CA LEU A 64 -13.51 -3.27 2.29
C LEU A 64 -12.16 -3.56 2.98
N LEU A 65 -11.21 -2.62 2.94
CA LEU A 65 -9.92 -2.70 3.62
C LEU A 65 -10.09 -2.86 5.14
N ALA A 66 -10.97 -2.04 5.74
CA ALA A 66 -11.29 -2.17 7.16
C ALA A 66 -11.88 -3.56 7.49
N THR A 67 -12.69 -4.13 6.59
CA THR A 67 -13.30 -5.45 6.73
C THR A 67 -12.29 -6.58 6.59
N VAL A 68 -11.50 -6.61 5.52
CA VAL A 68 -10.41 -7.59 5.29
C VAL A 68 -9.45 -7.59 6.49
N GLY A 69 -9.00 -6.41 6.93
CA GLY A 69 -8.11 -6.28 8.09
C GLY A 69 -8.74 -6.77 9.40
N ARG A 70 -10.05 -6.57 9.62
CA ARG A 70 -10.78 -7.16 10.75
C ARG A 70 -10.82 -8.69 10.68
N ARG A 71 -11.08 -9.27 9.49
CA ARG A 71 -11.15 -10.73 9.31
C ARG A 71 -9.80 -11.41 9.46
N ILE A 72 -8.73 -10.86 8.87
CA ILE A 72 -7.37 -11.36 9.06
C ILE A 72 -7.02 -11.37 10.57
N ARG A 73 -7.24 -10.25 11.28
CA ARG A 73 -7.05 -10.18 12.74
C ARG A 73 -7.87 -11.22 13.50
N ARG A 74 -9.10 -11.53 13.06
CA ARG A 74 -9.96 -12.55 13.66
C ARG A 74 -9.39 -13.96 13.47
N VAL A 75 -8.98 -14.33 12.25
CA VAL A 75 -8.36 -15.64 11.97
C VAL A 75 -7.10 -15.84 12.80
N VAL A 76 -6.17 -14.87 12.82
CA VAL A 76 -4.94 -14.97 13.65
C VAL A 76 -5.28 -15.02 15.15
N ALA A 77 -6.41 -14.45 15.59
CA ALA A 77 -6.86 -14.55 16.98
C ALA A 77 -7.44 -15.92 17.35
N ASP A 78 -8.24 -16.52 16.47
CA ASP A 78 -8.80 -17.85 16.71
C ASP A 78 -7.73 -18.93 16.59
N GLN A 79 -6.83 -18.81 15.60
CA GLN A 79 -5.65 -19.66 15.47
C GLN A 79 -4.74 -19.61 16.72
N GLU A 80 -4.50 -18.43 17.32
CA GLU A 80 -3.77 -18.36 18.61
C GLU A 80 -4.50 -19.13 19.71
N ASN A 81 -5.82 -18.98 19.82
CA ASN A 81 -6.60 -19.66 20.86
C ASN A 81 -6.54 -21.19 20.70
N GLU A 82 -6.70 -21.69 19.47
CA GLU A 82 -6.65 -23.12 19.14
C GLU A 82 -5.26 -23.72 19.40
N VAL A 83 -4.20 -23.05 18.96
CA VAL A 83 -2.81 -23.48 19.19
C VAL A 83 -2.46 -23.49 20.68
N LEU A 84 -2.84 -22.45 21.44
CA LEU A 84 -2.61 -22.41 22.89
C LEU A 84 -3.41 -23.46 23.66
N ASP A 85 -4.63 -23.78 23.21
CA ASP A 85 -5.44 -24.85 23.79
C ASP A 85 -4.89 -26.25 23.45
N LEU A 86 -4.39 -26.46 22.23
CA LEU A 86 -3.70 -27.68 21.83
C LEU A 86 -2.41 -27.91 22.65
N ILE A 87 -1.60 -26.88 22.87
CA ILE A 87 -0.39 -26.94 23.70
C ILE A 87 -0.69 -27.41 25.12
N ARG A 88 -1.80 -26.92 25.71
CA ARG A 88 -2.25 -27.27 27.07
C ARG A 88 -2.82 -28.69 27.15
N ARG A 89 -3.63 -29.10 26.17
CA ARG A 89 -4.30 -30.41 26.16
C ARG A 89 -3.39 -31.55 25.71
N ASN A 90 -2.44 -31.30 24.81
CA ASN A 90 -1.59 -32.34 24.21
C ASN A 90 -0.12 -32.20 24.59
N ARG A 91 0.26 -32.77 25.75
CA ARG A 91 1.66 -32.84 26.22
C ARG A 91 2.62 -33.62 25.32
N LYS A 92 2.11 -34.40 24.34
CA LYS A 92 2.96 -35.13 23.37
C LYS A 92 3.33 -34.29 22.15
N ALA A 93 2.60 -33.21 21.88
CA ALA A 93 2.91 -32.28 20.80
C ALA A 93 4.12 -31.41 21.19
N LYS A 94 5.27 -31.72 20.58
CA LYS A 94 6.56 -31.06 20.83
C LYS A 94 7.09 -30.28 19.62
N THR A 95 6.79 -30.73 18.40
CA THR A 95 7.27 -30.08 17.18
C THR A 95 6.25 -29.11 16.62
N ALA A 96 6.67 -28.21 15.72
CA ALA A 96 5.78 -27.22 15.13
C ALA A 96 4.66 -27.87 14.31
N GLU A 97 4.96 -28.96 13.60
CA GLU A 97 4.04 -29.74 12.77
C GLU A 97 2.97 -30.49 13.60
N GLN A 98 3.18 -30.60 14.91
CA GLN A 98 2.24 -31.21 15.86
C GLN A 98 1.39 -30.17 16.62
N ILE A 99 1.71 -28.89 16.47
CA ILE A 99 1.18 -27.78 17.27
C ILE A 99 0.47 -26.73 16.39
N LEU A 100 0.98 -26.49 15.18
CA LEU A 100 0.44 -25.52 14.23
C LEU A 100 -0.47 -26.21 13.20
N PRO A 101 -1.52 -25.54 12.70
CA PRO A 101 -2.30 -26.05 11.57
C PRO A 101 -1.42 -26.14 10.32
N SER A 102 -1.68 -27.12 9.46
CA SER A 102 -0.95 -27.29 8.21
C SER A 102 -1.15 -26.10 7.25
N LEU A 103 -0.24 -25.94 6.29
CA LEU A 103 -0.34 -24.88 5.27
C LEU A 103 -1.67 -24.94 4.51
N ALA A 104 -2.14 -26.15 4.15
CA ALA A 104 -3.40 -26.34 3.44
C ALA A 104 -4.63 -25.96 4.29
N GLU A 105 -4.65 -26.30 5.58
CA GLU A 105 -5.72 -25.89 6.50
C GLU A 105 -5.75 -24.36 6.68
N GLN A 106 -4.57 -23.72 6.77
CA GLN A 106 -4.49 -22.26 6.86
C GLN A 106 -4.94 -21.58 5.56
N HIS A 107 -4.42 -21.99 4.40
CA HIS A 107 -4.84 -21.44 3.10
C HIS A 107 -6.37 -21.51 2.94
N GLU A 108 -7.00 -22.65 3.22
CA GLU A 108 -8.48 -22.77 3.15
C GLU A 108 -9.19 -21.90 4.20
N THR A 109 -8.67 -21.81 5.42
CA THR A 109 -9.25 -20.95 6.48
C THR A 109 -9.22 -19.47 6.08
N TYR A 110 -8.11 -18.98 5.52
CA TYR A 110 -8.02 -17.59 5.05
C TYR A 110 -8.85 -17.36 3.79
N ARG A 111 -8.81 -18.28 2.81
CA ARG A 111 -9.65 -18.25 1.60
C ARG A 111 -11.13 -18.14 1.95
N SER A 112 -11.62 -18.98 2.86
CA SER A 112 -12.99 -18.93 3.37
C SER A 112 -13.30 -17.62 4.12
N ALA A 113 -12.34 -17.11 4.90
CA ALA A 113 -12.54 -15.90 5.68
C ALA A 113 -12.61 -14.61 4.85
N VAL A 114 -11.70 -14.39 3.90
CA VAL A 114 -11.55 -13.11 3.17
C VAL A 114 -11.94 -13.16 1.68
N GLY A 115 -12.13 -14.34 1.08
CA GLY A 115 -12.35 -14.47 -0.36
C GLY A 115 -13.50 -13.65 -0.91
N THR A 116 -14.63 -13.56 -0.20
CA THR A 116 -15.79 -12.73 -0.61
C THR A 116 -15.47 -11.24 -0.59
N ASP A 117 -14.76 -10.73 0.43
CA ASP A 117 -14.43 -9.31 0.51
C ASP A 117 -13.37 -8.95 -0.55
N LEU A 118 -12.39 -9.82 -0.78
CA LEU A 118 -11.37 -9.63 -1.82
C LEU A 118 -11.99 -9.68 -3.23
N ALA A 119 -12.97 -10.54 -3.48
CA ALA A 119 -13.73 -10.54 -4.73
C ALA A 119 -14.49 -9.21 -4.94
N ALA A 120 -15.00 -8.59 -3.87
CA ALA A 120 -15.62 -7.26 -3.95
C ALA A 120 -14.59 -6.15 -4.24
N VAL A 121 -13.36 -6.24 -3.70
CA VAL A 121 -12.27 -5.31 -4.05
C VAL A 121 -11.87 -5.45 -5.54
N ILE A 122 -11.80 -6.68 -6.06
CA ILE A 122 -11.56 -6.93 -7.50
C ILE A 122 -12.69 -6.32 -8.34
N ALA A 123 -13.95 -6.47 -7.91
CA ALA A 123 -15.10 -5.87 -8.61
C ALA A 123 -15.02 -4.33 -8.62
N ALA A 124 -14.65 -3.69 -7.52
CA ALA A 124 -14.45 -2.23 -7.46
C ALA A 124 -13.34 -1.76 -8.44
N GLY A 125 -12.25 -2.51 -8.59
CA GLY A 125 -11.21 -2.23 -9.59
C GLY A 125 -11.70 -2.40 -11.04
N VAL A 126 -12.60 -3.35 -11.29
CA VAL A 126 -13.25 -3.53 -12.60
C VAL A 126 -14.18 -2.36 -12.91
N GLU A 127 -15.03 -1.95 -11.96
CA GLU A 127 -15.97 -0.84 -12.09
C GLU A 127 -15.23 0.47 -12.35
N PHE A 128 -14.16 0.74 -11.58
CA PHE A 128 -13.25 1.85 -11.81
C PHE A 128 -12.72 1.84 -13.26
N ALA A 129 -12.11 0.75 -13.72
CA ALA A 129 -11.52 0.68 -15.05
C ALA A 129 -12.53 0.80 -16.21
N GLN A 130 -13.80 0.45 -15.98
CA GLN A 130 -14.86 0.59 -16.99
C GLN A 130 -15.19 2.06 -17.32
N VAL A 131 -14.94 3.01 -16.42
CA VAL A 131 -15.15 4.45 -16.67
C VAL A 131 -14.27 4.95 -17.83
N GLY A 132 -13.02 4.49 -17.93
CA GLY A 132 -12.14 4.81 -19.06
C GLY A 132 -12.45 3.96 -20.29
N TRP A 133 -12.39 2.64 -20.17
CA TRP A 133 -12.41 1.75 -21.34
C TRP A 133 -13.79 1.41 -21.91
N HIS A 134 -14.89 1.70 -21.18
CA HIS A 134 -16.26 1.42 -21.62
C HIS A 134 -16.47 -0.05 -22.06
N ASN A 135 -15.82 -0.98 -21.37
CA ASN A 135 -15.79 -2.40 -21.71
C ASN A 135 -17.02 -3.16 -21.19
N ALA A 136 -17.34 -4.28 -21.85
CA ALA A 136 -18.22 -5.29 -21.26
C ALA A 136 -17.53 -5.91 -20.02
N ALA A 137 -18.34 -6.40 -19.07
CA ALA A 137 -17.83 -7.05 -17.87
C ALA A 137 -16.87 -8.23 -18.19
N PRO A 138 -15.80 -8.41 -17.39
CA PRO A 138 -14.92 -9.58 -17.51
C PRO A 138 -15.68 -10.90 -17.39
N SER A 139 -15.13 -11.96 -17.97
CA SER A 139 -15.67 -13.31 -17.76
C SER A 139 -15.40 -13.77 -16.32
N ALA A 140 -16.33 -14.55 -15.75
CA ALA A 140 -16.18 -15.12 -14.40
C ALA A 140 -14.81 -15.80 -14.20
N LYS A 141 -14.40 -16.64 -15.15
CA LYS A 141 -13.08 -17.30 -15.15
C LYS A 141 -11.89 -16.33 -14.98
N ARG A 142 -11.98 -15.10 -15.50
CA ARG A 142 -10.92 -14.10 -15.33
C ARG A 142 -10.94 -13.51 -13.92
N LEU A 143 -12.12 -13.24 -13.37
CA LEU A 143 -12.29 -12.79 -11.98
C LEU A 143 -11.86 -13.86 -10.97
N ASP A 144 -12.19 -15.13 -11.24
CA ASP A 144 -11.75 -16.29 -10.44
C ASP A 144 -10.21 -16.37 -10.42
N ALA A 145 -9.56 -16.23 -11.58
CA ALA A 145 -8.09 -16.22 -11.69
C ALA A 145 -7.44 -15.01 -10.97
N SER A 146 -8.06 -13.83 -11.02
CA SER A 146 -7.63 -12.67 -10.22
C SER A 146 -7.76 -12.95 -8.72
N LEU A 147 -8.84 -13.59 -8.28
CA LEU A 147 -9.05 -13.93 -6.87
C LEU A 147 -8.04 -14.98 -6.38
N ASP A 148 -7.77 -16.01 -7.17
CA ASP A 148 -6.74 -17.01 -6.87
C ASP A 148 -5.35 -16.34 -6.72
N ALA A 149 -4.96 -15.46 -7.64
CA ALA A 149 -3.68 -14.75 -7.57
C ALA A 149 -3.55 -13.80 -6.36
N VAL A 150 -4.67 -13.28 -5.83
CA VAL A 150 -4.70 -12.52 -4.57
C VAL A 150 -4.58 -13.46 -3.37
N LEU A 151 -5.23 -14.62 -3.40
CA LEU A 151 -5.21 -15.60 -2.31
C LEU A 151 -3.84 -16.28 -2.18
N ASP A 152 -3.14 -16.55 -3.28
CA ASP A 152 -1.76 -17.03 -3.28
C ASP A 152 -0.79 -16.02 -2.61
N ARG A 153 -1.10 -14.71 -2.66
CA ARG A 153 -0.36 -13.69 -1.89
C ARG A 153 -0.64 -13.74 -0.39
N VAL A 154 -1.78 -14.27 0.06
CA VAL A 154 -2.04 -14.46 1.49
C VAL A 154 -1.08 -15.49 2.08
N ASP A 155 -0.80 -16.56 1.33
CA ASP A 155 0.16 -17.59 1.76
C ASP A 155 1.55 -16.99 2.02
N THR A 156 2.10 -16.29 1.02
CA THR A 156 3.46 -15.74 1.06
C THR A 156 3.61 -14.49 1.96
N ALA A 157 2.63 -13.59 2.00
CA ALA A 157 2.69 -12.37 2.82
C ALA A 157 2.40 -12.62 4.32
N LEU A 158 1.52 -13.58 4.62
CA LEU A 158 0.92 -13.78 5.94
C LEU A 158 1.22 -15.16 6.54
N ILE A 159 0.83 -16.24 5.86
CA ILE A 159 0.78 -17.58 6.45
C ILE A 159 2.18 -18.17 6.62
N GLU A 160 2.99 -18.22 5.56
CA GLU A 160 4.36 -18.75 5.62
C GLU A 160 5.22 -17.98 6.64
N PRO A 161 5.21 -16.62 6.70
CA PRO A 161 5.98 -15.89 7.70
C PRO A 161 5.49 -16.11 9.14
N LEU A 162 4.17 -16.30 9.35
CA LEU A 162 3.60 -16.65 10.65
C LEU A 162 4.04 -18.05 11.09
N ILE A 163 3.90 -19.05 10.23
CA ILE A 163 4.35 -20.42 10.48
C ILE A 163 5.85 -20.43 10.76
N ALA A 164 6.68 -19.82 9.89
CA ALA A 164 8.12 -19.77 10.07
C ALA A 164 8.55 -19.11 11.39
N LYS A 165 7.84 -18.06 11.83
CA LYS A 165 8.06 -17.43 13.13
C LYS A 165 7.69 -18.36 14.29
N LEU A 166 6.49 -18.93 14.27
CA LEU A 166 6.01 -19.80 15.34
C LEU A 166 6.82 -21.10 15.45
N SER A 167 7.22 -21.69 14.32
CA SER A 167 8.09 -22.87 14.29
C SER A 167 9.44 -22.60 14.94
N ARG A 168 10.05 -21.43 14.72
CA ARG A 168 11.28 -21.01 15.43
C ARG A 168 11.05 -20.82 16.93
N VAL A 169 9.92 -20.21 17.32
CA VAL A 169 9.56 -20.03 18.74
C VAL A 169 9.38 -21.37 19.44
N ILE A 170 8.68 -22.32 18.82
CA ILE A 170 8.45 -23.68 19.35
C ILE A 170 9.78 -24.44 19.45
N ALA A 171 10.59 -24.46 18.39
CA ALA A 171 11.86 -25.19 18.36
C ALA A 171 12.89 -24.67 19.38
N ASN A 172 12.85 -23.38 19.72
CA ASN A 172 13.77 -22.75 20.67
C ASN A 172 13.27 -22.78 22.13
N THR A 173 12.11 -23.37 22.42
CA THR A 173 11.54 -23.39 23.78
C THR A 173 11.48 -24.83 24.32
N ASP A 174 12.51 -25.24 25.06
CA ASP A 174 12.59 -26.59 25.68
C ASP A 174 11.80 -26.68 26.99
N ASP A 175 10.48 -26.45 26.89
CA ASP A 175 9.57 -26.53 28.03
C ASP A 175 9.13 -27.99 28.28
N THR A 176 9.82 -28.63 29.22
CA THR A 176 9.57 -30.00 29.68
C THR A 176 8.62 -30.09 30.88
N SER A 177 8.06 -28.96 31.34
CA SER A 177 7.16 -28.90 32.49
C SER A 177 5.79 -29.57 32.23
N LEU A 178 5.03 -29.80 33.30
CA LEU A 178 3.71 -30.43 33.22
C LEU A 178 2.60 -29.46 32.76
N ASP A 179 2.79 -28.15 32.94
CA ASP A 179 1.82 -27.10 32.59
C ASP A 179 2.21 -26.31 31.33
N ARG A 180 3.48 -26.41 30.89
CA ARG A 180 4.03 -25.85 29.65
C ARG A 180 3.87 -24.33 29.55
N ILE A 181 4.02 -23.65 30.68
CA ILE A 181 3.80 -22.20 30.81
C ILE A 181 4.80 -21.41 29.95
N GLU A 182 6.07 -21.82 29.88
CA GLU A 182 7.09 -21.11 29.12
C GLU A 182 6.81 -21.16 27.62
N LEU A 183 6.39 -22.32 27.09
CA LEU A 183 5.96 -22.42 25.70
C LEU A 183 4.67 -21.66 25.42
N VAL A 184 3.67 -21.74 26.30
CA VAL A 184 2.42 -20.97 26.16
C VAL A 184 2.71 -19.48 26.06
N ASP A 185 3.60 -18.95 26.90
CA ASP A 185 3.95 -17.53 26.86
C ASP A 185 4.90 -17.18 25.71
N ALA A 186 5.77 -18.08 25.27
CA ALA A 186 6.60 -17.90 24.08
C ALA A 186 5.75 -17.81 22.80
N VAL A 187 4.82 -18.75 22.59
CA VAL A 187 3.90 -18.76 21.45
C VAL A 187 2.99 -17.53 21.45
N ARG A 188 2.46 -17.15 22.62
CA ARG A 188 1.69 -15.91 22.81
C ARG A 188 2.50 -14.65 22.50
N ARG A 189 3.79 -14.58 22.86
CA ARG A 189 4.69 -13.49 22.41
C ARG A 189 4.81 -13.49 20.88
N GLY A 190 5.08 -14.65 20.28
CA GLY A 190 5.18 -14.82 18.82
C GLY A 190 3.96 -14.30 18.06
N TYR A 191 2.74 -14.65 18.51
CA TYR A 191 1.49 -14.13 17.95
C TYR A 191 1.32 -12.62 18.17
N ARG A 192 1.55 -12.09 19.38
CA ARG A 192 1.39 -10.65 19.66
C ARG A 192 2.32 -9.78 18.82
N GLU A 193 3.57 -10.19 18.67
CA GLU A 193 4.54 -9.50 17.82
C GLU A 193 4.17 -9.56 16.33
N PHE A 194 3.46 -10.61 15.89
CA PHE A 194 2.96 -10.70 14.51
C PHE A 194 1.66 -9.89 14.30
N LYS A 195 0.81 -9.81 15.34
CA LYS A 195 -0.47 -9.06 15.36
C LYS A 195 -0.33 -7.54 15.45
N GLY A 196 0.88 -7.03 15.61
CA GLY A 196 1.17 -5.60 15.55
C GLY A 196 0.97 -5.03 14.14
N ASP A 197 1.76 -4.02 13.80
CA ASP A 197 1.56 -3.17 12.62
C ASP A 197 1.47 -3.96 11.30
N ARG A 198 2.18 -5.11 11.22
CA ARG A 198 2.22 -6.01 10.06
C ARG A 198 0.84 -6.47 9.56
N LEU A 199 -0.16 -6.68 10.43
CA LEU A 199 -1.49 -7.10 9.96
C LEU A 199 -2.28 -5.97 9.26
N GLY A 200 -1.96 -4.71 9.55
CA GLY A 200 -2.49 -3.57 8.81
C GLY A 200 -1.85 -3.47 7.43
N GLU A 201 -0.52 -3.56 7.37
CA GLU A 201 0.26 -3.50 6.13
C GLU A 201 -0.13 -4.63 5.16
N VAL A 202 -0.15 -5.88 5.61
CA VAL A 202 -0.56 -7.03 4.77
C VAL A 202 -1.99 -6.88 4.24
N ALA A 203 -2.92 -6.35 5.04
CA ALA A 203 -4.28 -6.10 4.56
C ALA A 203 -4.32 -5.00 3.49
N GLY A 204 -3.53 -3.94 3.64
CA GLY A 204 -3.37 -2.88 2.64
C GLY A 204 -2.77 -3.40 1.33
N ASP A 205 -1.70 -4.18 1.42
CA ASP A 205 -1.00 -4.75 0.27
C ASP A 205 -1.91 -5.71 -0.54
N LEU A 206 -2.66 -6.58 0.16
CA LEU A 206 -3.63 -7.49 -0.47
C LEU A 206 -4.77 -6.75 -1.16
N VAL A 207 -5.29 -5.67 -0.57
CA VAL A 207 -6.38 -4.87 -1.14
C VAL A 207 -5.88 -4.06 -2.34
N THR A 208 -4.69 -3.45 -2.25
CA THR A 208 -4.06 -2.74 -3.36
C THR A 208 -3.83 -3.68 -4.55
N PHE A 209 -3.35 -4.90 -4.29
CA PHE A 209 -3.16 -5.90 -5.34
C PHE A 209 -4.49 -6.39 -5.93
N ALA A 210 -5.49 -6.65 -5.09
CA ALA A 210 -6.82 -7.09 -5.53
C ALA A 210 -7.51 -6.05 -6.41
N TYR A 211 -7.43 -4.77 -6.03
CA TYR A 211 -8.01 -3.67 -6.79
C TYR A 211 -7.32 -3.53 -8.15
N SER A 212 -5.98 -3.52 -8.16
CA SER A 212 -5.18 -3.47 -9.39
C SER A 212 -5.42 -4.68 -10.29
N SER A 213 -5.60 -5.87 -9.70
CA SER A 213 -6.00 -7.08 -10.44
C SER A 213 -7.39 -6.95 -11.08
N GLY A 214 -8.31 -6.23 -10.44
CA GLY A 214 -9.60 -5.84 -11.02
C GLY A 214 -9.45 -4.90 -12.22
N VAL A 215 -8.61 -3.87 -12.09
CA VAL A 215 -8.28 -2.95 -13.19
C VAL A 215 -7.73 -3.74 -14.39
N LEU A 216 -6.70 -4.56 -14.19
CA LEU A 216 -6.13 -5.40 -15.25
C LEU A 216 -7.17 -6.38 -15.82
N ALA A 217 -8.07 -6.93 -14.99
CA ALA A 217 -9.09 -7.87 -15.44
C ALA A 217 -10.14 -7.23 -16.38
N ALA A 218 -10.38 -5.93 -16.26
CA ALA A 218 -11.28 -5.17 -17.14
C ALA A 218 -10.74 -4.94 -18.56
N ALA A 219 -9.44 -5.13 -18.81
CA ALA A 219 -8.79 -4.80 -20.07
C ALA A 219 -9.14 -5.76 -21.22
N LYS A 220 -9.32 -5.20 -22.42
CA LYS A 220 -9.25 -5.94 -23.69
C LYS A 220 -7.80 -6.00 -24.19
N PRO A 221 -7.45 -6.99 -25.05
CA PRO A 221 -6.11 -7.07 -25.65
C PRO A 221 -5.71 -5.76 -26.33
N GLY A 222 -4.50 -5.28 -26.05
CA GLY A 222 -3.94 -4.05 -26.63
C GLY A 222 -4.39 -2.74 -25.97
N GLN A 223 -5.18 -2.79 -24.88
CA GLN A 223 -5.40 -1.61 -24.04
C GLN A 223 -4.23 -1.39 -23.08
N SER A 224 -3.97 -0.13 -22.75
CA SER A 224 -2.85 0.29 -21.91
C SER A 224 -3.31 0.96 -20.61
N THR A 225 -2.44 0.91 -19.61
CA THR A 225 -2.59 1.56 -18.30
C THR A 225 -1.46 2.55 -18.05
N CYS A 226 -1.75 3.62 -17.32
CA CYS A 226 -0.76 4.52 -16.73
C CYS A 226 -0.64 4.26 -15.23
N TRP A 227 0.49 4.64 -14.65
CA TRP A 227 0.79 4.46 -13.22
C TRP A 227 0.75 5.80 -12.48
N ILE A 228 -0.08 5.90 -11.45
CA ILE A 228 -0.20 7.07 -10.57
C ILE A 228 0.43 6.78 -9.22
N VAL A 229 1.31 7.67 -8.76
CA VAL A 229 1.98 7.57 -7.45
C VAL A 229 1.13 8.21 -6.36
N ASP A 230 0.84 7.44 -5.32
CA ASP A 230 0.23 7.94 -4.09
C ASP A 230 1.31 8.40 -3.12
N HIS A 231 1.40 9.70 -2.93
CA HIS A 231 2.38 10.35 -2.05
C HIS A 231 1.91 10.48 -0.59
N SER A 232 0.69 10.03 -0.26
CA SER A 232 0.17 10.04 1.12
C SER A 232 0.62 8.84 1.96
N GLY A 233 1.13 7.79 1.31
CA GLY A 233 1.60 6.55 1.93
C GLY A 233 3.10 6.53 2.26
N ARG A 234 3.69 5.33 2.23
CA ARG A 234 5.16 5.20 2.22
C ARG A 234 5.70 5.69 0.88
N PRO A 235 6.84 6.42 0.81
CA PRO A 235 7.47 6.80 -0.44
C PRO A 235 7.73 5.59 -1.33
N CYS A 236 7.49 5.73 -2.63
CA CYS A 236 7.49 4.65 -3.60
C CYS A 236 8.37 5.00 -4.81
N PRO A 237 9.71 4.91 -4.70
CA PRO A 237 10.63 5.26 -5.80
C PRO A 237 10.37 4.43 -7.06
N ASP A 238 10.09 3.14 -6.89
CA ASP A 238 9.71 2.23 -7.98
C ASP A 238 8.41 2.70 -8.66
N GLY A 239 7.47 3.28 -7.90
CA GLY A 239 6.27 3.90 -8.44
C GLY A 239 6.54 5.21 -9.19
N GLU A 240 7.49 6.02 -8.71
CA GLU A 240 7.96 7.23 -9.40
C GLU A 240 8.54 6.84 -10.77
N ASP A 241 9.46 5.87 -10.83
CA ASP A 241 10.02 5.34 -12.07
C ASP A 241 8.95 4.76 -13.02
N ASN A 242 7.98 4.02 -12.48
CA ASN A 242 6.87 3.46 -13.27
C ASN A 242 5.93 4.54 -13.82
N SER A 243 5.74 5.66 -13.11
CA SER A 243 4.91 6.77 -13.61
C SER A 243 5.53 7.49 -14.82
N LEU A 244 6.86 7.47 -14.96
CA LEU A 244 7.58 8.07 -16.08
C LEU A 244 7.43 7.29 -17.40
N ALA A 245 6.93 6.05 -17.36
CA ALA A 245 6.73 5.23 -18.55
C ALA A 245 5.57 5.71 -19.45
N GLY A 246 4.59 6.41 -18.87
CA GLY A 246 3.33 6.71 -19.55
C GLY A 246 2.50 5.43 -19.79
N PRO A 247 1.77 5.33 -20.93
CA PRO A 247 0.92 4.17 -21.23
C PRO A 247 1.73 2.88 -21.51
N VAL A 248 1.57 1.88 -20.65
CA VAL A 248 2.11 0.50 -20.82
C VAL A 248 0.98 -0.46 -21.15
N VAL A 249 1.17 -1.38 -22.09
CA VAL A 249 0.13 -2.35 -22.51
C VAL A 249 -0.19 -3.31 -21.36
N VAL A 250 -1.48 -3.58 -21.10
CA VAL A 250 -1.89 -4.46 -20.00
C VAL A 250 -1.31 -5.86 -20.15
N GLY A 251 -0.50 -6.25 -19.16
CA GLY A 251 0.21 -7.53 -19.10
C GLY A 251 1.69 -7.44 -19.49
N GLU A 252 2.16 -6.28 -19.96
CA GLU A 252 3.59 -5.96 -20.04
C GLU A 252 4.09 -5.38 -18.71
N GLU A 253 5.40 -5.44 -18.49
CA GLU A 253 6.05 -4.92 -17.29
C GLU A 253 6.33 -3.40 -17.43
N PHE A 254 6.10 -2.64 -16.36
CA PHE A 254 6.60 -1.28 -16.21
C PHE A 254 8.13 -1.30 -15.97
N PRO A 255 8.85 -0.15 -16.03
CA PRO A 255 10.32 -0.09 -15.88
C PRO A 255 10.96 -0.85 -14.72
N THR A 256 10.27 -1.03 -13.58
CA THR A 256 10.78 -1.82 -12.43
C THR A 256 10.64 -3.33 -12.57
N GLY A 257 9.95 -3.82 -13.61
CA GLY A 257 9.56 -5.23 -13.76
C GLY A 257 8.16 -5.55 -13.20
N ASP A 258 7.47 -4.57 -12.61
CA ASP A 258 6.15 -4.76 -12.04
C ASP A 258 5.04 -4.59 -13.07
N VAL A 259 4.02 -5.47 -13.03
CA VAL A 259 2.82 -5.36 -13.88
C VAL A 259 1.72 -4.53 -13.18
N CYS A 260 1.76 -4.43 -11.84
CA CYS A 260 0.82 -3.63 -11.05
C CYS A 260 1.26 -3.40 -9.60
N PRO A 261 0.71 -2.39 -8.90
CA PRO A 261 0.86 -2.21 -7.46
C PRO A 261 0.30 -3.40 -6.64
N PRO A 262 0.81 -3.65 -5.43
CA PRO A 262 1.92 -2.98 -4.76
C PRO A 262 3.30 -3.55 -5.18
N VAL A 263 4.29 -2.67 -5.34
CA VAL A 263 5.69 -3.03 -5.67
C VAL A 263 6.54 -3.29 -4.42
N HIS A 264 6.16 -2.68 -3.30
CA HIS A 264 6.72 -2.93 -1.97
C HIS A 264 5.61 -2.89 -0.92
N SER A 265 5.89 -3.37 0.30
CA SER A 265 4.88 -3.33 1.37
C SER A 265 4.54 -1.88 1.78
N GLY A 266 3.25 -1.61 1.94
CA GLY A 266 2.68 -0.28 2.13
C GLY A 266 2.66 0.60 0.87
N CYS A 267 2.94 0.06 -0.31
CA CYS A 267 2.73 0.76 -1.58
C CYS A 267 1.23 0.95 -1.82
N ARG A 268 0.84 2.19 -2.14
CA ARG A 268 -0.54 2.57 -2.47
C ARG A 268 -0.64 3.18 -3.86
N CYS A 269 0.23 2.84 -4.80
CA CYS A 269 0.10 3.34 -6.17
C CYS A 269 -1.19 2.83 -6.83
N LEU A 270 -1.62 3.48 -7.92
CA LEU A 270 -2.84 3.17 -8.65
C LEU A 270 -2.52 2.96 -10.13
N LEU A 271 -3.09 1.90 -10.72
CA LEU A 271 -3.20 1.78 -12.18
C LEU A 271 -4.49 2.40 -12.67
N VAL A 272 -4.39 3.19 -13.74
CA VAL A 272 -5.54 3.78 -14.43
C VAL A 272 -5.53 3.38 -15.91
N PRO A 273 -6.69 3.21 -16.55
CA PRO A 273 -6.78 3.21 -18.01
C PRO A 273 -6.04 4.40 -18.62
N ALA A 274 -5.24 4.19 -19.67
CA ALA A 274 -4.48 5.26 -20.31
C ALA A 274 -5.36 6.32 -21.03
N ASP A 275 -6.64 6.01 -21.26
CA ASP A 275 -7.64 6.88 -21.87
C ASP A 275 -8.51 7.62 -20.81
N ARG A 276 -8.09 7.66 -19.53
CA ARG A 276 -8.83 8.25 -18.41
C ARG A 276 -8.45 9.71 -18.16
#